data_AF-H6LKT8-F1
#
_entry.id   AF-H6LKT8-F1
#
_cell.length_a   1.000
_cell.length_b   1.000
_cell.length_c   1.000
_cell.angle_alpha   90.00
_cell.angle_beta   90.00
_cell.angle_gamma   90.00
#
_symmetry.space_group_name_H-M   'P 1'
#
loop_
_entity.id
_entity.type
_entity.pdbx_description
1 polymer ?
#
loop_
_entity_poly.entity_id
_entity_poly.type
_entity_poly.pdbx_seq_one_letter_code
_entity_poly.pdbx_strand_id
1 'polypeptide(L)'
;MATVRYEAGCDAIIVEKEALTEDFFDLKTRLAGEIIQKYVNYGIRLAIIGDFSGYPSKALHDFIYESNQGKHLYFVSNMEAAQKKLG
;
A
#
# COMPACT_ATOMS: atom_id res chain seq x y z
N MET A 1 -1.34 -5.13 18.92
CA MET A 1 0.04 -4.83 18.50
C MET A 1 0.35 -5.70 17.30
N ALA A 2 0.52 -5.12 16.11
CA ALA A 2 0.88 -5.88 14.92
C ALA A 2 2.37 -6.27 15.03
N THR A 3 2.63 -7.56 15.23
CA THR A 3 3.93 -8.18 15.54
C THR A 3 4.84 -8.31 14.30
N VAL A 4 4.82 -7.34 13.37
CA VAL A 4 5.65 -7.34 12.14
C VAL A 4 6.86 -6.41 12.31
N ARG A 5 7.48 -6.45 13.49
CA ARG A 5 8.76 -5.79 13.75
C ARG A 5 9.54 -6.64 14.73
N TYR A 6 10.30 -7.63 14.24
CA TYR A 6 11.60 -7.86 14.88
C TYR A 6 12.67 -8.63 14.08
N GLU A 7 12.37 -9.43 13.05
CA GLU A 7 13.41 -10.40 12.61
C GLU A 7 14.02 -10.25 11.22
N ALA A 8 13.46 -9.45 10.30
CA ALA A 8 13.81 -9.63 8.88
C ALA A 8 14.71 -8.58 8.22
N GLY A 9 14.94 -7.39 8.81
CA GLY A 9 15.62 -6.31 8.08
C GLY A 9 14.93 -5.97 6.75
N CYS A 10 13.62 -6.22 6.64
CA CYS A 10 12.86 -5.99 5.42
C CYS A 10 12.50 -4.51 5.29
N ASP A 11 13.15 -3.81 4.38
CA ASP A 11 12.82 -2.43 3.99
C ASP A 11 11.56 -2.34 3.11
N ALA A 12 10.89 -3.48 2.85
CA ALA A 12 9.75 -3.59 1.95
C ALA A 12 8.76 -4.69 2.38
N ILE A 13 7.46 -4.41 2.26
CA ILE A 13 6.35 -5.32 2.56
C ILE A 13 5.47 -5.42 1.32
N ILE A 14 5.07 -6.64 0.96
CA ILE A 14 4.06 -6.89 -0.08
C ILE A 14 2.80 -7.43 0.61
N VAL A 15 1.64 -6.83 0.32
CA VAL A 15 0.36 -7.18 0.92
C VAL A 15 -0.68 -7.39 -0.17
N GLU A 16 -1.47 -8.45 -0.08
CA GLU A 16 -2.61 -8.63 -0.99
C GLU A 16 -3.75 -7.69 -0.60
N LYS A 17 -4.44 -7.13 -1.59
CA LYS A 17 -5.66 -6.32 -1.42
C LYS A 17 -6.64 -7.01 -0.46
N GLU A 18 -6.79 -8.32 -0.58
CA GLU A 18 -7.73 -9.13 0.21
C GLU A 18 -7.36 -9.21 1.69
N ALA A 19 -6.10 -8.94 2.06
CA ALA A 19 -5.66 -8.85 3.44
C ALA A 19 -5.98 -7.49 4.08
N LEU A 20 -6.43 -6.50 3.29
CA LEU A 20 -6.84 -5.19 3.74
C LEU A 20 -8.37 -5.09 3.73
N THR A 21 -8.92 -4.43 4.75
CA THR A 21 -10.35 -4.12 4.79
C THR A 21 -10.73 -3.14 3.68
N GLU A 22 -11.97 -3.23 3.19
CA GLU A 22 -12.51 -2.28 2.20
C GLU A 22 -12.45 -0.82 2.68
N ASP A 23 -12.51 -0.60 3.99
CA ASP A 23 -12.37 0.70 4.65
C ASP A 23 -11.01 1.37 4.39
N PHE A 24 -9.98 0.58 4.08
CA PHE A 24 -8.67 1.09 3.66
C PHE A 24 -8.74 1.74 2.28
N PHE A 25 -9.62 1.26 1.41
CA PHE A 25 -9.82 1.81 0.07
C PHE A 25 -10.86 2.94 0.05
N ASP A 26 -11.57 3.16 1.16
CA ASP A 26 -12.41 4.33 1.36
C ASP A 26 -11.61 5.49 1.97
N LEU A 27 -11.16 6.43 1.13
CA LEU A 27 -10.35 7.56 1.58
C LEU A 27 -11.12 8.54 2.50
N LYS A 28 -12.44 8.44 2.62
CA LYS A 28 -13.22 9.32 3.52
C LYS A 28 -12.99 8.96 4.98
N THR A 29 -12.63 7.71 5.26
CA THR A 29 -12.34 7.21 6.60
C THR A 29 -11.01 7.74 7.13
N ARG A 30 -10.15 8.26 6.23
CA ARG A 30 -8.77 8.70 6.49
C ARG A 30 -7.84 7.59 6.99
N LEU A 31 -8.33 6.36 7.04
CA LEU A 31 -7.60 5.20 7.56
C LEU A 31 -6.34 4.92 6.74
N ALA A 32 -6.46 4.95 5.41
CA ALA A 32 -5.33 4.72 4.49
C ALA A 32 -4.18 5.69 4.79
N GLY A 33 -4.48 6.99 4.86
CA GLY A 33 -3.49 8.03 5.09
C GLY A 33 -2.78 7.88 6.43
N GLU A 34 -3.51 7.60 7.51
CA GLU A 34 -2.93 7.42 8.85
C GLU A 34 -2.02 6.19 8.95
N ILE A 35 -2.43 5.08 8.33
CA ILE A 35 -1.65 3.86 8.28
C ILE A 35 -0.37 4.09 7.46
N ILE A 36 -0.51 4.65 6.26
CA ILE A 36 0.60 4.86 5.32
C ILE A 36 1.61 5.85 5.88
N GLN A 37 1.17 6.96 6.47
CA GLN A 37 2.08 7.93 7.10
C GLN A 37 3.00 7.28 8.14
N LYS A 38 2.50 6.32 8.93
CA LYS A 38 3.34 5.57 9.87
C LYS A 38 4.40 4.77 9.13
N TYR A 39 4.04 3.99 8.11
CA TYR A 39 5.01 3.20 7.35
C TYR A 39 6.09 4.06 6.68
N VAL A 40 5.70 5.20 6.11
CA VAL A 40 6.63 6.18 5.52
C VAL A 40 7.57 6.75 6.58
N ASN A 41 7.06 7.20 7.72
CA ASN A 41 7.87 7.71 8.84
C ASN A 41 8.86 6.65 9.37
N TYR A 42 8.48 5.38 9.27
CA TYR A 42 9.32 4.26 9.66
C TYR A 42 10.32 3.81 8.59
N GLY A 43 10.32 4.43 7.41
CA GLY A 43 11.22 4.09 6.29
C GLY A 43 10.86 2.78 5.58
N ILE A 44 9.67 2.24 5.82
CA ILE A 44 9.23 0.96 5.25
C ILE A 44 8.55 1.23 3.91
N ARG A 45 8.92 0.48 2.87
CA ARG A 45 8.23 0.48 1.58
C ARG A 45 7.08 -0.53 1.61
N LEU A 46 5.94 -0.20 1.01
CA LEU A 46 4.76 -1.04 0.97
C LEU A 46 4.30 -1.21 -0.48
N ALA A 47 4.01 -2.42 -0.91
CA ALA A 47 3.35 -2.71 -2.18
C ALA A 47 2.06 -3.48 -1.91
N ILE A 48 0.93 -2.96 -2.41
CA ILE A 48 -0.37 -3.61 -2.32
C ILE A 48 -0.68 -4.22 -3.68
N ILE A 49 -0.87 -5.54 -3.72
CA ILE A 49 -1.15 -6.29 -4.93
C ILE A 49 -2.64 -6.61 -5.05
N GLY A 50 -3.23 -6.33 -6.21
CA GLY A 50 -4.63 -6.71 -6.49
C GLY A 50 -5.25 -5.91 -7.62
N ASP A 51 -6.52 -6.19 -7.89
CA ASP A 51 -7.32 -5.41 -8.85
C ASP A 51 -8.02 -4.24 -8.15
N PHE A 52 -7.72 -3.02 -8.61
CA PHE A 52 -8.33 -1.78 -8.13
C PHE A 52 -9.32 -1.18 -9.14
N SER A 53 -9.49 -1.82 -10.30
CA SER A 53 -10.34 -1.34 -11.40
C SER A 53 -11.82 -1.27 -11.01
N GLY A 54 -12.25 -2.13 -10.07
CA GLY A 54 -13.62 -2.16 -9.55
C GLY A 54 -14.01 -0.98 -8.65
N TYR A 55 -13.08 -0.13 -8.23
CA TYR A 55 -13.40 1.01 -7.37
C TYR A 55 -13.85 2.23 -8.19
N PRO A 56 -15.09 2.73 -8.02
CA PRO A 56 -15.59 3.88 -8.79
C PRO A 56 -15.04 5.22 -8.29
N SER A 57 -14.30 5.23 -7.19
CA SER A 57 -13.85 6.46 -6.52
C SER A 57 -12.68 7.09 -7.27
N LYS A 58 -12.92 8.28 -7.84
CA LYS A 58 -11.86 9.10 -8.46
C LYS A 58 -10.75 9.42 -7.46
N ALA A 59 -11.11 9.76 -6.22
CA ALA A 59 -10.13 10.08 -5.18
C ALA A 59 -9.19 8.90 -4.89
N LEU A 60 -9.71 7.67 -4.90
CA LEU A 60 -8.87 6.48 -4.74
C LEU A 60 -7.92 6.27 -5.92
N HIS A 61 -8.41 6.49 -7.15
CA HIS A 61 -7.57 6.41 -8.34
C HIS A 61 -6.45 7.47 -8.34
N ASP A 62 -6.76 8.73 -8.01
CA ASP A 62 -5.76 9.79 -7.84
C ASP A 62 -4.73 9.39 -6.77
N PHE A 63 -5.20 8.90 -5.61
CA PHE A 63 -4.32 8.44 -4.53
C PHE A 63 -3.40 7.29 -4.93
N ILE A 64 -3.93 6.29 -5.65
CA ILE A 64 -3.15 5.18 -6.20
C ILE A 64 -2.09 5.69 -7.17
N TYR A 65 -2.47 6.63 -8.04
CA TYR A 65 -1.57 7.22 -9.03
C TYR A 65 -0.43 8.00 -8.36
N GLU A 66 -0.77 8.89 -7.42
CA GLU A 66 0.20 9.67 -6.64
C GLU A 66 1.14 8.76 -5.84
N SER A 67 0.59 7.73 -5.20
CA SER A 67 1.36 6.76 -4.43
C SER A 67 2.38 6.04 -5.33
N ASN A 68 1.95 5.56 -6.51
CA ASN A 68 2.79 4.86 -7.47
C ASN A 68 3.94 5.69 -8.06
N GLN A 69 3.87 7.03 -7.99
CA GLN A 69 4.96 7.95 -8.32
C GLN A 69 5.91 8.22 -7.14
N GLY A 70 5.48 7.91 -5.92
CA GLY A 70 6.28 8.01 -4.71
C GLY A 70 7.36 6.92 -4.60
N LYS A 71 8.01 6.91 -3.44
CA LYS A 71 9.13 5.98 -3.13
C LYS A 71 8.79 4.91 -2.09
N HIS A 72 7.62 5.02 -1.47
CA HIS A 72 7.29 4.27 -0.25
C HIS A 72 6.03 3.42 -0.39
N LEU A 73 5.14 3.71 -1.34
CA LEU A 73 3.89 2.99 -1.48
C LEU A 73 3.61 2.70 -2.95
N TYR A 74 3.27 1.45 -3.26
CA TYR A 74 2.95 1.02 -4.61
C TYR A 74 1.65 0.23 -4.61
N PHE A 75 0.83 0.46 -5.63
CA PHE A 75 -0.37 -0.31 -5.92
C PHE A 75 -0.18 -0.93 -7.29
N VAL A 76 -0.14 -2.26 -7.33
CA VAL A 76 0.19 -3.00 -8.54
C VAL A 76 -0.73 -4.22 -8.69
N SER A 77 -0.82 -4.76 -9.89
CA SER A 77 -1.75 -5.84 -10.17
C SER A 77 -1.29 -7.22 -9.69
N ASN A 78 0.02 -7.42 -9.48
CA ASN A 78 0.58 -8.72 -9.13
C ASN A 78 1.94 -8.61 -8.42
N MET A 79 2.42 -9.75 -7.90
CA MET A 79 3.68 -9.86 -7.16
C MET A 79 4.91 -9.48 -8.00
N GLU A 80 4.95 -9.81 -9.30
CA GLU A 80 6.07 -9.48 -10.18
C GLU A 80 6.25 -7.96 -10.34
N ALA A 81 5.13 -7.25 -10.54
CA ALA A 81 5.12 -5.80 -10.60
C ALA A 81 5.54 -5.16 -9.27
N ALA A 82 5.18 -5.78 -8.14
CA ALA A 82 5.59 -5.33 -6.81
C ALA A 82 7.11 -5.46 -6.63
N GLN A 83 7.67 -6.62 -7.00
CA GLN A 83 9.10 -6.86 -6.94
C GLN A 83 9.88 -5.85 -7.80
N LYS A 84 9.40 -5.56 -9.01
CA LYS A 84 10.02 -4.57 -9.91
C LYS A 84 9.99 -3.13 -9.36
N LYS A 85 9.00 -2.80 -8.53
CA LYS A 85 8.90 -1.47 -7.89
C LYS A 85 9.72 -1.37 -6.61
N LEU A 86 9.95 -2.49 -5.93
CA LEU A 86 10.63 -2.56 -4.64
C LEU A 86 12.13 -2.90 -4.75
N GLY A 87 12.56 -3.51 -5.86
CA GLY A 87 13.97 -3.75 -6.20
C GLY A 87 14.62 -2.55 -6.86
#